data_AF-A0A1Z9TYY2-F1
#
_entry.id   AF-A0A1Z9TYY2-F1
#
_cell.length_a   1.000
_cell.length_b   1.000
_cell.length_c   1.000
_cell.angle_alpha   90.00
_cell.angle_beta   90.00
_cell.angle_gamma   90.00
#
_symmetry.space_group_name_H-M   'P 1'
#
loop_
_entity.id
_entity.type
_entity.pdbx_description
1 polymer ?
#
loop_
_entity_poly.entity_id
_entity_poly.type
_entity_poly.pdbx_seq_one_letter_code
_entity_poly.pdbx_strand_id
1 'polypeptide(L)'
;MSYLNTMKSVTEKKIRVGRGIGSGKGKTSGRGHKGQKSRSGVAIKSYEGGQMPLYRRLPKRGFNSLHKTNLIAKLNLKKVQELIEKKKIDPNNKIDIKILKNLNILNKKTNKIKILGSGDIKVKIDITANFFSKSAIDKISKAGGSYQVYKK
;
A
#
# COMPACT_ATOMS: atom_id res chain seq x y z
N MET A 1 -24.36 -21.14 27.81
CA MET A 1 -23.12 -20.34 27.73
C MET A 1 -23.45 -18.97 27.12
N SER A 2 -23.88 -18.00 27.93
CA SER A 2 -24.49 -16.72 27.50
C SER A 2 -23.54 -15.51 27.51
N TYR A 3 -22.27 -15.71 27.85
CA TYR A 3 -21.30 -14.63 28.03
C TYR A 3 -20.12 -14.78 27.05
N LEU A 4 -20.37 -14.46 25.78
CA LEU A 4 -19.33 -14.32 24.74
C LEU A 4 -19.50 -12.98 24.02
N ASN A 5 -19.46 -11.86 24.76
CA ASN A 5 -19.03 -10.55 24.22
C ASN A 5 -19.05 -9.47 25.32
N THR A 6 -17.87 -9.09 25.81
CA THR A 6 -17.67 -7.91 26.67
C THR A 6 -17.04 -6.72 25.93
N MET A 7 -16.74 -6.88 24.64
CA MET A 7 -16.21 -5.81 23.78
C MET A 7 -17.36 -4.98 23.21
N LYS A 8 -17.22 -3.65 23.23
CA LYS A 8 -18.17 -2.70 22.63
C LYS A 8 -18.42 -3.07 21.16
N SER A 9 -19.69 -3.22 20.76
CA SER A 9 -20.04 -3.62 19.38
C SER A 9 -19.50 -2.61 18.37
N VAL A 10 -18.63 -3.07 17.46
CA VAL A 10 -18.07 -2.27 16.35
C VAL A 10 -19.06 -2.17 15.17
N THR A 11 -20.23 -2.80 15.27
CA THR A 11 -21.23 -2.81 14.20
C THR A 11 -22.19 -1.63 14.30
N GLU A 12 -22.20 -0.78 13.27
CA GLU A 12 -23.21 0.26 13.14
C GLU A 12 -24.56 -0.34 12.71
N LYS A 13 -25.65 0.11 13.35
CA LYS A 13 -27.01 -0.33 13.00
C LYS A 13 -27.37 0.14 11.59
N LYS A 14 -27.66 -0.80 10.69
CA LYS A 14 -28.17 -0.48 9.34
C LYS A 14 -29.53 0.20 9.44
N ILE A 15 -29.68 1.33 8.73
CA ILE A 15 -30.96 2.02 8.65
C ILE A 15 -31.86 1.31 7.63
N ARG A 16 -32.97 0.74 8.11
CA ARG A 16 -34.01 0.17 7.26
C ARG A 16 -34.96 1.28 6.78
N VAL A 17 -34.79 1.70 5.53
CA VAL A 17 -35.60 2.77 4.93
C VAL A 17 -37.03 2.32 4.63
N GLY A 18 -37.98 3.25 4.59
CA GLY A 18 -39.39 2.96 4.25
C GLY A 18 -40.13 2.18 5.34
N ARG A 19 -39.84 2.45 6.62
CA ARG A 19 -40.44 1.76 7.79
C ARG A 19 -41.10 2.74 8.76
N GLY A 20 -42.05 3.53 8.25
CA GLY A 20 -42.85 4.48 9.05
C GLY A 20 -42.16 5.80 9.37
N ILE A 21 -42.93 6.78 9.87
CA ILE A 21 -42.48 8.17 10.09
C ILE A 21 -41.46 8.24 11.24
N GLY A 22 -41.68 7.51 12.34
CA GLY A 22 -40.78 7.47 13.49
C GLY A 22 -39.36 6.95 13.20
N SER A 23 -39.13 6.33 12.04
CA SER A 23 -37.81 5.86 11.61
C SER A 23 -36.89 6.95 11.04
N GLY A 24 -37.40 8.17 10.81
CA GLY A 24 -36.68 9.29 10.19
C GLY A 24 -36.43 9.15 8.68
N LYS A 25 -36.49 7.94 8.11
CA LYS A 25 -36.40 7.67 6.65
C LYS A 25 -37.64 6.93 6.12
N GLY A 26 -38.83 7.34 6.58
CA GLY A 26 -40.11 6.73 6.20
C GLY A 26 -40.60 7.15 4.81
N LYS A 27 -41.13 8.38 4.71
CA LYS A 27 -41.93 8.85 3.55
C LYS A 27 -41.20 8.79 2.20
N THR A 28 -39.93 9.18 2.15
CA THR A 28 -39.15 9.28 0.90
C THR A 28 -37.94 8.36 0.85
N SER A 29 -37.75 7.53 1.89
CA SER A 29 -36.56 6.66 2.04
C SER A 29 -35.22 7.41 1.91
N GLY A 30 -35.20 8.73 2.13
CA GLY A 30 -34.02 9.58 1.95
C GLY A 30 -33.68 9.97 0.50
N ARG A 31 -34.57 9.72 -0.48
CA ARG A 31 -34.33 10.01 -1.91
C ARG A 31 -34.88 11.35 -2.39
N GLY A 32 -35.58 12.10 -1.54
CA GLY A 32 -36.28 13.33 -1.90
C GLY A 32 -37.63 13.09 -2.58
N HIS A 33 -38.15 14.11 -3.28
CA HIS A 33 -39.47 14.08 -3.95
C HIS A 33 -39.35 13.64 -5.41
N LYS A 34 -40.23 14.12 -6.31
CA LYS A 34 -40.45 13.64 -7.69
C LYS A 34 -39.31 14.00 -8.68
N GLY A 35 -38.05 13.80 -8.32
CA GLY A 35 -36.87 14.01 -9.18
C GLY A 35 -36.38 12.74 -9.89
N GLN A 36 -35.47 12.88 -10.84
CA GLN A 36 -34.92 11.76 -11.61
C GLN A 36 -34.28 10.69 -10.70
N LYS A 37 -33.48 11.09 -9.69
CA LYS A 37 -32.80 10.18 -8.74
C LYS A 37 -33.76 9.48 -7.77
N SER A 38 -35.02 9.91 -7.63
CA SER A 38 -35.98 9.24 -6.74
C SER A 38 -36.66 8.02 -7.38
N ARG A 39 -36.60 7.91 -8.71
CA ARG A 39 -37.10 6.75 -9.47
C ARG A 39 -36.09 5.59 -9.46
N SER A 40 -36.57 4.39 -9.75
CA SER A 40 -35.74 3.19 -9.92
C SER A 40 -34.86 3.28 -11.17
N GLY A 41 -33.70 2.62 -11.16
CA GLY A 41 -32.84 2.47 -12.34
C GLY A 41 -31.92 3.65 -12.69
N VAL A 42 -32.10 4.82 -12.06
CA VAL A 42 -31.29 6.01 -12.37
C VAL A 42 -29.97 6.01 -11.58
N ALA A 43 -28.84 5.93 -12.29
CA ALA A 43 -27.49 6.07 -11.74
C ALA A 43 -26.69 7.15 -12.50
N ILE A 44 -26.68 8.35 -11.96
CA ILE A 44 -25.91 9.51 -12.49
C ILE A 44 -24.51 9.42 -11.89
N LYS A 45 -23.59 8.70 -12.56
CA LYS A 45 -22.22 8.46 -12.04
C LYS A 45 -21.27 9.63 -12.31
N SER A 46 -21.10 9.99 -13.58
CA SER A 46 -20.17 11.05 -14.02
C SER A 46 -20.84 12.01 -15.02
N TYR A 47 -22.14 12.20 -14.86
CA TYR A 47 -22.92 13.11 -15.70
C TYR A 47 -22.93 14.51 -15.08
N GLU A 48 -22.44 15.50 -15.82
CA GLU A 48 -22.25 16.89 -15.39
C GLU A 48 -23.36 17.81 -15.95
N GLY A 49 -24.60 17.31 -16.03
CA GLY A 49 -25.75 18.16 -16.40
C GLY A 49 -25.83 18.55 -17.89
N GLY A 50 -25.13 17.83 -18.77
CA GLY A 50 -25.04 18.13 -20.20
C GLY A 50 -23.73 18.80 -20.61
N GLN A 51 -22.93 19.26 -19.64
CA GLN A 51 -21.57 19.72 -19.88
C GLN A 51 -20.67 18.55 -20.32
N MET A 52 -19.70 18.80 -21.21
CA MET A 52 -18.72 17.78 -21.62
C MET A 52 -17.97 17.26 -20.38
N PRO A 53 -18.01 15.97 -20.02
CA PRO A 53 -17.42 15.50 -18.76
C PRO A 53 -15.90 15.71 -18.67
N LEU A 54 -15.36 15.89 -17.46
CA LEU A 54 -13.93 16.16 -17.24
C LEU A 54 -12.99 15.16 -17.93
N TYR A 55 -13.33 13.86 -17.90
CA TYR A 55 -12.53 12.79 -18.52
C TYR A 55 -12.52 12.83 -20.06
N ARG A 56 -13.39 13.63 -20.68
CA ARG A 56 -13.36 13.94 -22.13
C ARG A 56 -12.68 15.27 -22.42
N ARG A 57 -12.77 16.25 -21.51
CA ARG A 57 -12.11 17.56 -21.66
C ARG A 57 -10.58 17.45 -21.63
N LEU A 58 -10.07 16.65 -20.71
CA LEU A 58 -8.62 16.50 -20.54
C LEU A 58 -8.06 15.52 -21.59
N PRO A 59 -6.92 15.83 -22.22
CA PRO A 59 -6.28 14.91 -23.13
C PRO A 59 -5.79 13.66 -22.37
N LYS A 60 -5.81 12.50 -23.05
CA LYS A 60 -5.16 11.30 -22.52
C LYS A 60 -3.64 11.52 -22.57
N ARG A 61 -2.96 11.43 -21.42
CA ARG A 61 -1.51 11.66 -21.31
C ARG A 61 -0.77 10.36 -21.00
N GLY A 62 0.30 10.11 -21.74
CA GLY A 62 1.21 8.98 -21.53
C GLY A 62 0.63 7.62 -21.96
N PHE A 63 1.33 6.56 -21.59
CA PHE A 63 0.93 5.17 -21.83
C PHE A 63 1.27 4.30 -20.61
N ASN A 64 0.59 3.16 -20.47
CA ASN A 64 0.91 2.17 -19.46
C ASN A 64 2.01 1.24 -19.98
N SER A 65 3.23 1.34 -19.45
CA SER A 65 4.32 0.43 -19.81
C SER A 65 3.99 -1.02 -19.42
N LEU A 66 4.13 -1.95 -20.37
CA LEU A 66 3.92 -3.40 -20.17
C LEU A 66 4.99 -4.02 -19.26
N HIS A 67 6.22 -3.52 -19.32
CA HIS A 67 7.35 -4.00 -18.51
C HIS A 67 7.39 -3.38 -17.11
N LYS A 68 6.23 -2.99 -16.57
CA LYS A 68 6.16 -2.32 -15.27
C LYS A 68 6.83 -3.22 -14.22
N THR A 69 7.83 -2.67 -13.55
CA THR A 69 8.68 -3.33 -12.55
C THR A 69 7.92 -3.60 -11.25
N ASN A 70 6.72 -4.17 -11.34
CA ASN A 70 5.74 -4.31 -10.26
C ASN A 70 6.19 -5.30 -9.16
N LEU A 71 7.38 -5.90 -9.29
CA LEU A 71 7.92 -6.89 -8.37
C LEU A 71 9.30 -6.49 -7.81
N ILE A 72 9.69 -5.22 -7.92
CA ILE A 72 10.89 -4.69 -7.25
C ILE A 72 10.48 -4.11 -5.88
N ALA A 73 10.84 -4.81 -4.82
CA ALA A 73 10.72 -4.28 -3.47
C ALA A 73 11.82 -3.23 -3.23
N LYS A 74 11.45 -2.12 -2.56
CA LYS A 74 12.40 -1.08 -2.16
C LYS A 74 12.71 -1.22 -0.68
N LEU A 75 13.98 -1.24 -0.31
CA LEU A 75 14.43 -1.29 1.07
C LEU A 75 15.44 -0.16 1.32
N ASN A 76 15.16 0.69 2.30
CA ASN A 76 16.03 1.79 2.70
C ASN A 76 17.04 1.32 3.75
N LEU A 77 18.25 1.89 3.73
CA LEU A 77 19.30 1.61 4.73
C LEU A 77 18.82 1.90 6.17
N LYS A 78 18.04 2.96 6.38
CA LYS A 78 17.41 3.27 7.69
C LYS A 78 16.65 2.07 8.26
N LYS A 79 15.86 1.40 7.43
CA LYS A 79 15.03 0.27 7.86
C LYS A 79 15.90 -0.96 8.17
N VAL A 80 17.02 -1.13 7.46
CA VAL A 80 17.99 -2.19 7.76
C VAL A 80 18.62 -1.94 9.13
N GLN A 81 19.05 -0.71 9.41
CA GLN A 81 19.59 -0.31 10.72
C GLN A 81 18.59 -0.55 11.85
N GLU A 82 17.33 -0.14 11.70
CA GLU A 82 16.26 -0.39 12.70
C GLU A 82 16.03 -1.88 12.96
N LEU A 83 16.19 -2.73 11.95
CA LEU A 83 16.01 -4.19 12.08
C LEU A 83 17.19 -4.85 12.80
N ILE A 84 18.40 -4.32 12.64
CA ILE A 84 19.60 -4.75 13.37
C ILE A 84 19.49 -4.35 14.84
N GLU A 85 19.07 -3.11 15.12
CA GLU A 85 18.85 -2.62 16.49
C GLU A 85 17.79 -3.44 17.23
N LYS A 86 16.74 -3.86 16.52
CA LYS A 86 15.68 -4.76 17.06
C LYS A 86 16.10 -6.23 17.12
N LYS A 87 17.38 -6.56 16.82
CA LYS A 87 17.93 -7.92 16.79
C LYS A 87 17.13 -8.89 15.91
N LYS A 88 16.49 -8.38 14.85
CA LYS A 88 15.78 -9.21 13.85
C LYS A 88 16.70 -9.67 12.73
N ILE A 89 17.78 -8.95 12.50
CA ILE A 89 18.81 -9.27 11.52
C ILE A 89 20.15 -9.25 12.24
N ASP A 90 20.90 -10.34 12.11
CA ASP A 90 22.28 -10.38 12.56
C ASP A 90 23.18 -9.71 11.51
N PRO A 91 24.01 -8.73 11.88
CA PRO A 91 24.85 -7.99 10.93
C PRO A 91 25.97 -8.85 10.33
N ASN A 92 26.37 -9.92 11.03
CA ASN A 92 27.38 -10.86 10.55
C ASN A 92 26.86 -11.81 9.46
N ASN A 93 25.54 -11.94 9.33
CA ASN A 93 24.93 -12.79 8.32
C ASN A 93 24.69 -12.00 7.04
N LYS A 94 24.95 -12.66 5.91
CA LYS A 94 24.69 -12.10 4.58
C LYS A 94 23.20 -11.80 4.42
N ILE A 95 22.83 -10.54 4.15
CA ILE A 95 21.44 -10.14 3.94
C ILE A 95 21.02 -10.45 2.51
N ASP A 96 20.07 -11.37 2.38
CA ASP A 96 19.56 -11.82 1.10
C ASP A 96 18.01 -11.79 1.02
N ILE A 97 17.45 -11.80 -0.19
CA ILE A 97 16.01 -11.86 -0.45
C ILE A 97 15.32 -13.02 0.26
N LYS A 98 15.97 -14.19 0.35
CA LYS A 98 15.41 -15.36 1.02
C LYS A 98 15.24 -15.11 2.52
N ILE A 99 16.28 -14.55 3.16
CA ILE A 99 16.28 -14.22 4.59
C ILE A 99 15.25 -13.12 4.87
N LEU A 100 15.22 -12.06 4.06
CA LEU A 100 14.28 -10.96 4.22
C LEU A 100 12.81 -11.40 4.04
N LYS A 101 12.53 -12.40 3.19
CA LYS A 101 11.21 -13.03 3.08
C LYS A 101 10.87 -13.89 4.29
N ASN A 102 11.80 -14.70 4.76
CA ASN A 102 11.59 -15.57 5.93
C ASN A 102 11.30 -14.74 7.19
N LEU A 103 11.98 -13.60 7.35
CA LEU A 103 11.75 -12.63 8.42
C LEU A 103 10.47 -11.78 8.24
N ASN A 104 9.67 -12.04 7.21
CA ASN A 104 8.47 -11.27 6.83
C ASN A 104 8.72 -9.75 6.65
N ILE A 105 9.96 -9.35 6.30
CA ILE A 105 10.29 -7.95 5.97
C ILE A 105 9.83 -7.62 4.56
N LEU A 106 9.91 -8.61 3.66
CA LEU A 106 9.46 -8.54 2.28
C LEU A 106 8.23 -9.43 2.06
N ASN A 107 7.35 -9.01 1.14
CA ASN A 107 6.21 -9.82 0.73
C ASN A 107 6.70 -11.06 -0.05
N LYS A 108 6.08 -12.21 0.18
CA LYS A 108 6.42 -13.49 -0.48
C LYS A 108 6.47 -13.38 -2.02
N LYS A 109 5.62 -12.55 -2.60
CA LYS A 109 5.51 -12.33 -4.06
C LYS A 109 6.64 -11.48 -4.67
N THR A 110 7.52 -10.86 -3.88
CA THR A 110 8.57 -9.97 -4.41
C THR A 110 9.71 -10.79 -5.01
N ASN A 111 10.09 -10.54 -6.25
CA ASN A 111 11.15 -11.31 -6.92
C ASN A 111 12.47 -10.55 -6.99
N LYS A 112 12.43 -9.22 -6.95
CA LYS A 112 13.61 -8.37 -7.04
C LYS A 112 13.65 -7.38 -5.89
N ILE A 113 14.85 -7.01 -5.45
CA ILE A 113 15.05 -5.98 -4.41
C ILE A 113 15.93 -4.86 -4.95
N LYS A 114 15.56 -3.62 -4.61
CA LYS A 114 16.40 -2.44 -4.75
C LYS A 114 16.71 -1.84 -3.38
N ILE A 115 17.99 -1.71 -3.07
CA ILE A 115 18.47 -1.03 -1.86
C ILE A 115 18.63 0.47 -2.15
N LEU A 116 18.10 1.29 -1.25
CA LEU A 116 18.05 2.76 -1.37
C LEU A 116 18.77 3.43 -0.19
N GLY A 117 19.49 4.53 -0.46
CA GLY A 117 20.41 5.18 0.49
C GLY A 117 19.78 6.12 1.53
N SER A 118 18.48 6.00 1.81
CA SER A 118 17.84 6.83 2.85
C SER A 118 18.22 6.34 4.24
N GLY A 119 18.77 7.24 5.07
CA GLY A 119 19.37 6.93 6.38
C GLY A 119 20.81 6.45 6.29
N ASP A 120 21.43 6.25 7.46
CA ASP A 120 22.83 5.83 7.60
C ASP A 120 22.92 4.46 8.27
N ILE A 121 24.02 3.77 8.02
CA ILE A 121 24.34 2.48 8.59
C ILE A 121 25.62 2.66 9.41
N LYS A 122 25.57 2.23 10.67
CA LYS A 122 26.70 2.31 11.60
C LYS A 122 27.46 0.99 11.70
N VAL A 123 26.85 -0.09 11.23
CA VAL A 123 27.34 -1.46 11.38
C VAL A 123 27.85 -1.98 10.04
N LYS A 124 28.93 -2.77 10.06
CA LYS A 124 29.39 -3.49 8.88
C LYS A 124 28.36 -4.54 8.49
N ILE A 125 27.88 -4.49 7.25
CA ILE A 125 26.83 -5.39 6.74
C ILE A 125 27.18 -5.85 5.33
N ASP A 126 26.92 -7.11 5.05
CA ASP A 126 27.05 -7.70 3.71
C ASP A 126 25.67 -7.88 3.07
N ILE A 127 25.36 -7.08 2.04
CA ILE A 127 24.02 -7.07 1.41
C ILE A 127 24.06 -7.58 -0.02
N THR A 128 23.10 -8.45 -0.36
CA THR A 128 22.90 -8.95 -1.72
C THR A 128 21.53 -8.59 -2.27
N ALA A 129 21.51 -7.92 -3.42
CA ALA A 129 20.28 -7.43 -4.04
C ALA A 129 20.42 -7.29 -5.56
N ASN A 130 19.31 -7.08 -6.27
CA ASN A 130 19.33 -6.92 -7.73
C ASN A 130 19.76 -5.52 -8.16
N PHE A 131 19.45 -4.51 -7.35
CA PHE A 131 19.74 -3.10 -7.66
C PHE A 131 20.16 -2.34 -6.41
N PHE A 132 21.07 -1.38 -6.58
CA PHE A 132 21.47 -0.45 -5.53
C PHE A 132 21.38 0.99 -6.07
N SER A 133 21.01 1.95 -5.22
CA SER A 133 21.22 3.37 -5.52
C SER A 133 22.68 3.76 -5.29
N LYS A 134 23.21 4.71 -6.05
CA LYS A 134 24.57 5.25 -5.87
C LYS A 134 24.84 5.66 -4.41
N SER A 135 23.94 6.42 -3.81
CA SER A 135 24.04 6.83 -2.40
C SER A 135 24.01 5.68 -1.40
N ALA A 136 23.44 4.52 -1.76
CA ALA A 136 23.46 3.35 -0.88
C ALA A 136 24.82 2.67 -0.91
N ILE A 137 25.40 2.54 -2.10
CA ILE A 137 26.74 1.98 -2.30
C ILE A 137 27.76 2.77 -1.48
N ASP A 138 27.76 4.10 -1.65
CA ASP A 138 28.71 4.98 -0.96
C ASP A 138 28.62 4.83 0.57
N LYS A 139 27.40 4.74 1.11
CA LYS A 139 27.17 4.59 2.56
C LYS A 139 27.55 3.21 3.08
N ILE A 140 27.26 2.14 2.34
CA ILE A 140 27.64 0.77 2.72
C ILE A 140 29.17 0.64 2.73
N SER A 141 29.84 1.17 1.71
CA SER A 141 31.31 1.17 1.65
C SER A 141 31.94 2.02 2.75
N LYS A 142 31.37 3.20 3.08
CA LYS A 142 31.82 4.02 4.22
C LYS A 142 31.69 3.30 5.57
N ALA A 143 30.67 2.47 5.74
CA ALA A 143 30.51 1.63 6.93
C ALA A 143 31.41 0.37 6.92
N GLY A 144 32.23 0.19 5.88
CA GLY A 144 33.12 -0.98 5.72
C GLY A 144 32.40 -2.27 5.34
N GLY A 145 31.14 -2.19 4.91
CA GLY A 145 30.32 -3.33 4.46
C GLY A 145 30.56 -3.70 3.00
N SER A 146 30.15 -4.91 2.62
CA SER A 146 30.19 -5.36 1.22
C SER A 146 28.80 -5.34 0.57
N TYR A 147 28.76 -5.10 -0.74
CA TYR A 147 27.54 -5.21 -1.54
C TYR A 147 27.79 -6.17 -2.70
N GLN A 148 26.86 -7.08 -2.97
CA GLN A 148 26.89 -7.92 -4.18
C GLN A 148 25.60 -7.76 -4.97
N VAL A 149 25.76 -7.64 -6.29
CA VAL A 149 24.63 -7.57 -7.22
C VAL A 149 24.38 -8.95 -7.79
N TYR A 150 23.11 -9.38 -7.78
CA TYR A 150 22.71 -10.61 -8.45
C TYR A 150 23.10 -10.57 -9.94
N LYS A 151 23.86 -11.56 -10.41
CA LYS A 151 24.13 -11.74 -11.85
C LYS A 151 22.78 -11.90 -12.57
N LYS A 152 22.66 -11.23 -13.72
CA LYS A 152 21.44 -11.22 -14.54
C LYS A 152 21.08 -12.61 -15.04
#